data_AF-A0A3D1ZSV9-F1
#
_entry.id   AF-A0A3D1ZSV9-F1
#
_cell.length_a   1.000
_cell.length_b   1.000
_cell.length_c   1.000
_cell.angle_alpha   90.00
_cell.angle_beta   90.00
_cell.angle_gamma   90.00
#
_symmetry.space_group_name_H-M   'P 1'
#
loop_
_entity.id
_entity.type
_entity.pdbx_description
1 polymer ?
#
loop_
_entity_poly.entity_id
_entity_poly.type
_entity_poly.pdbx_seq_one_letter_code
_entity_poly.pdbx_strand_id
1 'polypeptide(L)'
;MQKNDAKQRRSIAAIAVGAVTAIILAAVAIIAVESRKELTQAARDTCALNAKALAVHRRSLDKAREEAREAARYTIDDVANGSTLETLKDAMRLAEDLDDAPTCPSGGRVGDFTKATNDIEAYADDLRNITNELDAAAKSVVDSHELKISSGK
;
A
#
# COMPACT_ATOMS: atom_id res chain seq x y z
N MET A 1 -1.79 39.04 30.90
CA MET A 1 -3.09 38.75 30.27
C MET A 1 -3.02 39.30 28.85
N GLN A 2 -3.00 38.42 27.83
CA GLN A 2 -4.06 38.22 26.82
C GLN A 2 -4.41 39.50 26.03
N LYS A 3 -4.57 39.55 24.70
CA LYS A 3 -4.61 38.59 23.59
C LYS A 3 -4.82 39.46 22.32
N ASN A 4 -4.30 39.01 21.18
CA ASN A 4 -4.98 38.95 19.87
C ASN A 4 -3.89 38.78 18.80
N ASP A 5 -3.73 37.60 18.21
CA ASP A 5 -4.63 37.03 17.19
C ASP A 5 -4.94 38.04 16.09
N ALA A 6 -4.06 38.10 15.09
CA ALA A 6 -4.46 37.81 13.72
C ALA A 6 -3.25 37.83 12.78
N LYS A 7 -3.18 36.79 11.93
CA LYS A 7 -2.79 36.91 10.51
C LYS A 7 -1.29 36.82 10.20
N GLN A 8 -0.74 35.63 10.37
CA GLN A 8 0.16 35.10 9.34
C GLN A 8 -0.13 33.63 9.09
N ARG A 9 -1.09 33.41 8.18
CA ARG A 9 -1.26 32.15 7.45
C ARG A 9 0.01 31.86 6.66
N ARG A 10 0.19 30.57 6.35
CA ARG A 10 1.18 29.93 5.46
C ARG A 10 2.45 29.57 6.25
N SER A 11 2.87 28.31 6.36
CA SER A 11 3.01 27.35 5.26
C SER A 11 3.25 25.92 5.79
N ILE A 12 2.71 24.92 5.07
CA ILE A 12 3.26 23.57 4.88
C ILE A 12 3.26 22.67 6.13
N ALA A 13 2.21 21.88 6.33
CA ALA A 13 2.16 20.49 5.85
C ALA A 13 3.45 19.72 6.22
N ALA A 14 3.63 19.49 7.53
CA ALA A 14 4.64 18.58 8.03
C ALA A 14 4.17 17.14 7.78
N ILE A 15 4.93 16.49 6.90
CA ILE A 15 4.87 15.11 6.46
C ILE A 15 4.59 14.20 7.66
N ALA A 16 3.39 13.63 7.70
CA ALA A 16 3.08 12.51 8.57
C ALA A 16 3.78 11.27 7.99
N VAL A 17 5.05 11.09 8.38
CA VAL A 17 5.82 9.88 8.13
C VAL A 17 5.02 8.70 8.67
N GLY A 18 4.67 7.79 7.75
CA GLY A 18 3.78 6.67 8.01
C GLY A 18 4.27 5.81 9.17
N ALA A 19 3.40 5.62 10.15
CA ALA A 19 3.59 4.62 11.18
C ALA A 19 3.53 3.23 10.52
N VAL A 20 4.71 2.66 10.26
CA VAL A 20 4.86 1.24 9.93
C VAL A 20 4.41 0.47 11.17
N THR A 21 3.14 0.07 11.17
CA THR A 21 2.59 -0.74 12.25
C THR A 21 2.80 -2.18 11.84
N ALA A 22 3.87 -2.80 12.33
CA ALA A 22 4.03 -4.24 12.27
C ALA A 22 2.96 -4.88 13.14
N ILE A 23 1.84 -5.30 12.53
CA ILE A 23 0.84 -6.11 13.23
C ILE A 23 1.30 -7.56 13.11
N ILE A 24 2.12 -8.01 14.06
CA ILE A 24 2.30 -9.43 14.31
C ILE A 24 1.28 -9.80 15.39
N LEU A 25 0.14 -10.35 14.99
CA LEU A 25 -0.78 -11.02 15.91
C LEU A 25 -0.69 -12.54 15.70
N ALA A 26 0.47 -13.10 16.04
CA ALA A 26 0.58 -14.53 16.29
C ALA A 26 0.23 -14.79 17.75
N ALA A 27 -1.05 -14.97 18.05
CA ALA A 27 -1.49 -15.48 19.34
C ALA A 27 -2.50 -16.61 19.14
N VAL A 28 -1.99 -17.81 18.88
CA VAL A 28 -2.75 -19.05 19.06
C VAL A 28 -2.03 -19.89 20.10
N ALA A 29 -2.36 -19.65 21.36
CA ALA A 29 -2.08 -20.56 22.46
C ALA A 29 -3.40 -20.84 23.21
N ILE A 30 -3.78 -22.11 23.14
CA ILE A 30 -5.07 -22.73 23.44
C ILE A 30 -5.33 -22.79 24.95
N ILE A 31 -6.52 -22.37 25.43
CA ILE A 31 -7.09 -22.84 26.71
C ILE A 31 -8.61 -23.08 26.57
N ALA A 32 -8.99 -24.32 26.86
CA ALA A 32 -10.30 -24.86 27.27
C ALA A 32 -11.61 -24.18 26.81
N VAL A 33 -12.28 -24.79 25.82
CA VAL A 33 -13.75 -24.82 25.57
C VAL A 33 -14.61 -23.70 26.20
N GLU A 34 -14.29 -22.43 25.98
CA GLU A 34 -15.25 -21.35 26.12
C GLU A 34 -15.86 -21.10 24.75
N SER A 35 -17.01 -21.77 24.58
CA SER A 35 -17.92 -21.92 23.43
C SER A 35 -17.36 -21.65 22.02
N ARG A 36 -17.57 -22.59 21.08
CA ARG A 36 -17.25 -22.41 19.64
C ARG A 36 -17.72 -21.07 19.05
N LYS A 37 -18.71 -20.42 19.66
CA LYS A 37 -19.21 -19.09 19.31
C LYS A 37 -18.18 -17.99 19.58
N GLU A 38 -17.53 -17.95 20.75
CA GLU A 38 -16.50 -16.97 21.09
C GLU A 38 -15.30 -17.07 20.14
N LEU A 39 -14.82 -18.29 19.87
CA LEU A 39 -13.73 -18.51 18.92
C LEU A 39 -14.09 -18.08 17.49
N THR A 40 -15.33 -18.32 17.07
CA THR A 40 -15.80 -17.91 15.74
C THR A 40 -15.94 -16.39 15.66
N GLN A 41 -16.37 -15.75 16.75
CA GLN A 41 -16.46 -14.29 16.84
C GLN A 41 -15.08 -13.64 16.83
N ALA A 42 -14.13 -14.15 17.62
CA ALA A 42 -12.76 -13.66 17.59
C ALA A 42 -12.14 -13.79 16.19
N ALA A 43 -12.31 -14.92 15.51
CA ALA A 43 -11.81 -15.10 14.15
C ALA A 43 -12.47 -14.14 13.14
N ARG A 44 -13.78 -13.87 13.30
CA ARG A 44 -14.50 -12.86 12.51
C ARG A 44 -13.93 -11.46 12.74
N ASP A 45 -13.71 -11.07 13.98
CA ASP A 45 -13.20 -9.75 14.35
C ASP A 45 -11.77 -9.56 13.85
N THR A 46 -10.92 -10.58 13.97
CA THR A 46 -9.57 -10.59 13.39
C THR A 46 -9.61 -10.42 11.86
N CYS A 47 -10.48 -11.15 11.17
CA CYS A 47 -10.64 -11.00 9.73
C CYS A 47 -11.04 -9.56 9.38
N ALA A 48 -12.06 -9.01 10.06
CA ALA A 48 -12.56 -7.66 9.79
C ALA A 48 -11.49 -6.58 10.03
N LEU A 49 -10.66 -6.74 11.06
CA LEU A 49 -9.53 -5.85 11.33
C LEU A 49 -8.48 -5.91 10.22
N ASN A 50 -8.11 -7.10 9.77
CA ASN A 50 -7.16 -7.27 8.65
C ASN A 50 -7.71 -6.68 7.34
N ALA A 51 -8.99 -6.93 7.03
CA ALA A 51 -9.66 -6.34 5.87
C ALA A 51 -9.64 -4.81 5.93
N LYS A 52 -9.84 -4.22 7.12
CA LYS A 52 -9.76 -2.77 7.32
C LYS A 52 -8.33 -2.23 7.16
N ALA A 53 -7.32 -3.01 7.55
CA ALA A 53 -5.92 -2.63 7.40
C ALA A 53 -5.49 -2.52 5.92
N LEU A 54 -6.13 -3.26 5.00
CA LEU A 54 -5.90 -3.14 3.55
C LEU A 54 -6.07 -1.70 3.03
N ALA A 55 -6.90 -0.87 3.67
CA ALA A 55 -7.08 0.53 3.29
C ALA A 55 -5.80 1.35 3.40
N VAL A 56 -4.83 0.94 4.21
CA VAL A 56 -3.51 1.58 4.27
C VAL A 56 -2.68 1.19 3.04
N HIS A 57 -2.58 -0.11 2.76
CA HIS A 57 -1.84 -0.63 1.61
C HIS A 57 -2.37 -0.09 0.27
N ARG A 58 -3.70 -0.04 0.11
CA ARG A 58 -4.34 0.55 -1.08
C ARG A 58 -4.01 2.02 -1.27
N ARG A 59 -4.01 2.81 -0.19
CA ARG A 59 -3.61 4.23 -0.25
C ARG A 59 -2.16 4.40 -0.68
N SER A 60 -1.26 3.53 -0.21
CA SER A 60 0.13 3.53 -0.66
C SER A 60 0.25 3.19 -2.15
N LEU A 61 -0.48 2.18 -2.61
CA LEU A 61 -0.50 1.81 -4.03
C LEU A 61 -1.06 2.94 -4.90
N ASP A 62 -2.14 3.60 -4.48
CA ASP A 62 -2.73 4.72 -5.23
C ASP A 62 -1.77 5.91 -5.35
N LYS A 63 -0.99 6.17 -4.29
CA LYS A 63 0.08 7.17 -4.34
C LYS A 63 1.19 6.77 -5.32
N ALA A 64 1.68 5.54 -5.25
CA ALA A 64 2.69 5.04 -6.17
C ALA A 64 2.21 5.04 -7.63
N ARG A 65 0.93 4.75 -7.87
CA ARG A 65 0.30 4.87 -9.20
C ARG A 65 0.31 6.30 -9.73
N GLU A 66 0.06 7.29 -8.87
CA GLU A 66 0.12 8.69 -9.29
C GLU A 66 1.55 9.12 -9.64
N GLU A 67 2.52 8.77 -8.79
CA GLU A 67 3.95 9.05 -9.03
C GLU A 67 4.44 8.34 -10.30
N ALA A 68 4.01 7.09 -10.55
CA ALA A 68 4.28 6.36 -11.78
C ALA A 68 3.65 7.02 -13.01
N ARG A 69 2.40 7.51 -12.93
CA ARG A 69 1.76 8.25 -14.03
C ARG A 69 2.46 9.56 -14.35
N GLU A 70 2.98 10.25 -13.35
CA GLU A 70 3.80 11.45 -13.55
C GLU A 70 5.10 11.11 -14.28
N ALA A 71 5.81 10.07 -13.82
CA ALA A 71 7.03 9.59 -14.49
C ALA A 71 6.76 9.08 -15.91
N ALA A 72 5.61 8.46 -16.16
CA ALA A 72 5.22 7.97 -17.48
C ALA A 72 4.93 9.07 -18.51
N ARG A 73 4.93 10.36 -18.11
CA ARG A 73 4.85 11.49 -19.04
C ARG A 73 6.15 11.72 -19.80
N TYR A 74 7.28 11.24 -19.28
CA TYR A 74 8.55 11.33 -19.97
C TYR A 74 8.59 10.42 -21.20
N THR A 75 9.29 10.88 -22.22
CA THR A 75 9.51 10.14 -23.47
C THR A 75 10.92 9.61 -23.55
N ILE A 76 11.19 8.78 -24.57
CA ILE A 76 12.54 8.22 -24.78
C ILE A 76 13.61 9.29 -25.00
N ASP A 77 13.22 10.47 -25.47
CA ASP A 77 14.13 11.60 -25.68
C ASP A 77 14.45 12.34 -24.38
N ASP A 78 13.55 12.24 -23.39
CA ASP A 78 13.68 12.90 -22.08
C ASP A 78 14.59 12.12 -21.12
N VAL A 79 14.80 10.82 -21.35
CA VAL A 79 15.55 9.93 -20.44
C VAL A 79 16.92 9.53 -21.00
N ALA A 80 17.86 9.22 -20.12
CA ALA A 80 19.17 8.71 -20.51
C ALA A 80 19.13 7.23 -20.92
N ASN A 81 18.18 6.47 -20.36
CA ASN A 81 17.97 5.05 -20.63
C ASN A 81 16.48 4.78 -20.88
N GLY A 82 16.13 4.57 -22.16
CA GLY A 82 14.76 4.26 -22.57
C GLY A 82 14.18 2.98 -21.96
N SER A 83 15.01 2.02 -21.51
CA SER A 83 14.50 0.79 -20.88
C SER A 83 13.76 1.05 -19.58
N THR A 84 14.06 2.16 -18.90
CA THR A 84 13.38 2.56 -17.64
C THR A 84 11.89 2.81 -17.86
N LEU A 85 11.51 3.32 -19.04
CA LEU A 85 10.11 3.55 -19.42
C LEU A 85 9.35 2.24 -19.66
N GLU A 86 9.99 1.23 -20.25
CA GLU A 86 9.36 -0.10 -20.41
C GLU A 86 9.21 -0.80 -19.05
N THR A 87 10.22 -0.73 -18.17
CA THR A 87 10.09 -1.24 -16.79
C THR A 87 8.94 -0.58 -16.04
N LEU A 88 8.81 0.75 -16.15
CA LEU A 88 7.71 1.50 -15.54
C LEU A 88 6.34 1.04 -16.09
N LYS A 89 6.22 0.90 -17.40
CA LYS A 89 4.99 0.43 -18.05
C LYS A 89 4.59 -0.98 -17.62
N ASP A 90 5.55 -1.88 -17.48
CA ASP A 90 5.28 -3.24 -17.01
C ASP A 90 4.85 -3.25 -15.54
N ALA A 91 5.50 -2.45 -14.68
CA ALA A 91 5.09 -2.30 -13.28
C ALA A 91 3.69 -1.67 -13.15
N MET A 92 3.35 -0.69 -14.01
CA MET A 92 2.01 -0.11 -14.07
C MET A 92 0.96 -1.15 -14.46
N ARG A 93 1.24 -2.00 -15.45
CA ARG A 93 0.34 -3.09 -15.85
C ARG A 93 0.13 -4.08 -14.71
N LEU A 94 1.20 -4.47 -14.01
CA LEU A 94 1.09 -5.35 -12.83
C LEU A 94 0.19 -4.73 -11.76
N ALA A 95 0.28 -3.42 -11.55
CA ALA A 95 -0.60 -2.73 -10.63
C ALA A 95 -2.05 -2.66 -11.12
N GLU A 96 -2.30 -2.58 -12.43
CA GLU A 96 -3.64 -2.57 -13.02
C GLU A 96 -4.30 -3.96 -13.01
N ASP A 97 -3.52 -5.02 -13.17
CA ASP A 97 -3.96 -6.42 -13.18
C ASP A 97 -4.24 -6.98 -11.78
N LEU A 98 -4.12 -6.17 -10.73
CA LEU A 98 -4.39 -6.61 -9.36
C LEU A 98 -5.87 -6.93 -9.15
N ASP A 99 -6.15 -8.15 -8.69
CA ASP A 99 -7.49 -8.64 -8.39
C ASP A 99 -8.21 -7.82 -7.30
N ASP A 100 -9.53 -8.06 -7.21
CA ASP A 100 -10.35 -7.52 -6.12
C ASP A 100 -9.89 -8.06 -4.76
N ALA A 101 -9.92 -7.20 -3.74
CA ALA A 101 -9.53 -7.63 -2.40
C ALA A 101 -10.46 -8.72 -1.88
N PRO A 102 -9.90 -9.77 -1.25
CA PRO A 102 -10.70 -10.76 -0.55
C PRO A 102 -11.50 -10.12 0.59
N THR A 103 -12.68 -10.67 0.85
CA THR A 103 -13.61 -10.17 1.87
C THR A 103 -13.82 -11.19 2.98
N CYS A 104 -14.03 -10.71 4.20
CA CYS A 104 -14.45 -11.57 5.29
C CYS A 104 -15.87 -12.11 5.07
N PRO A 105 -16.12 -13.41 5.30
CA PRO A 105 -17.45 -13.96 5.18
C PRO A 105 -18.40 -13.37 6.24
N SER A 106 -19.70 -13.26 5.93
CA SER A 106 -20.72 -12.74 6.86
C SER A 106 -21.09 -13.73 7.98
N GLY A 107 -20.76 -15.01 7.79
CA GLY A 107 -20.99 -16.11 8.72
C GLY A 107 -20.21 -17.35 8.26
N GLY A 108 -19.99 -18.29 9.18
CA GLY A 108 -19.18 -19.47 8.92
C GLY A 108 -18.62 -20.06 10.21
N ARG A 109 -17.74 -21.05 10.05
CA ARG A 109 -16.95 -21.62 11.15
C ARG A 109 -15.62 -20.89 11.24
N VAL A 110 -14.92 -21.05 12.37
CA VAL A 110 -13.58 -20.49 12.61
C VAL A 110 -12.65 -20.62 11.38
N GLY A 111 -12.58 -21.82 10.78
CA GLY A 111 -11.69 -22.07 9.63
C GLY A 111 -11.99 -21.23 8.39
N ASP A 112 -13.25 -20.83 8.17
CA ASP A 112 -13.63 -19.99 7.04
C ASP A 112 -13.08 -18.56 7.22
N PHE A 113 -13.16 -18.04 8.45
CA PHE A 113 -12.57 -16.76 8.81
C PHE A 113 -11.04 -16.81 8.79
N THR A 114 -10.42 -17.88 9.30
CA THR A 114 -8.97 -18.05 9.24
C THR A 114 -8.46 -18.07 7.80
N LYS A 115 -9.15 -18.80 6.90
CA LYS A 115 -8.79 -18.80 5.48
C LYS A 115 -8.90 -17.41 4.88
N ALA A 116 -10.02 -16.72 5.12
CA ALA A 116 -10.21 -15.36 4.61
C ALA A 116 -9.15 -14.38 5.14
N THR A 117 -8.75 -14.49 6.41
CA THR A 117 -7.64 -13.71 6.98
C THR A 117 -6.33 -13.98 6.24
N ASN A 118 -5.97 -15.24 6.01
CA ASN A 118 -4.75 -15.59 5.28
C ASN A 118 -4.78 -15.07 3.83
N ASP A 119 -5.94 -15.17 3.16
CA ASP A 119 -6.12 -14.64 1.80
C ASP A 119 -5.94 -13.09 1.81
N ILE A 120 -6.46 -12.40 2.83
CA ILE A 120 -6.28 -10.95 3.04
C ILE A 120 -4.81 -10.59 3.29
N GLU A 121 -4.11 -11.37 4.10
CA GLU A 121 -2.68 -11.15 4.38
C GLU A 121 -1.84 -11.31 3.11
N ALA A 122 -2.09 -12.37 2.33
CA ALA A 122 -1.42 -12.57 1.04
C ALA A 122 -1.68 -11.39 0.09
N TYR A 123 -2.93 -10.94 -0.01
CA TYR A 123 -3.29 -9.77 -0.82
C TYR A 123 -2.60 -8.48 -0.32
N ALA A 124 -2.42 -8.32 1.00
CA ALA A 124 -1.70 -7.18 1.57
C ALA A 124 -0.21 -7.20 1.19
N ASP A 125 0.40 -8.39 1.17
CA ASP A 125 1.77 -8.58 0.71
C ASP A 125 1.90 -8.29 -0.79
N ASP A 126 0.95 -8.74 -1.62
CA ASP A 126 0.92 -8.41 -3.05
C ASP A 126 0.81 -6.90 -3.28
N LEU A 127 -0.12 -6.23 -2.58
CA LEU A 127 -0.23 -4.77 -2.60
C LEU A 127 1.10 -4.09 -2.27
N ARG A 128 1.79 -4.55 -1.22
CA ARG A 128 3.09 -3.98 -0.82
C ARG A 128 4.16 -4.22 -1.88
N ASN A 129 4.26 -5.43 -2.41
CA ASN A 129 5.27 -5.79 -3.39
C ASN A 129 5.09 -4.98 -4.68
N ILE A 130 3.87 -4.93 -5.21
CA ILE A 130 3.51 -4.13 -6.39
C ILE A 130 3.78 -2.65 -6.13
N THR A 131 3.42 -2.13 -4.96
CA THR A 131 3.70 -0.73 -4.61
C THR A 131 5.20 -0.43 -4.68
N ASN A 132 6.03 -1.32 -4.11
CA ASN A 132 7.48 -1.13 -4.10
C ASN A 132 8.09 -1.23 -5.51
N GLU A 133 7.63 -2.18 -6.33
CA GLU A 133 8.09 -2.32 -7.71
C GLU A 133 7.72 -1.10 -8.55
N LEU A 134 6.49 -0.60 -8.39
CA LEU A 134 6.00 0.57 -9.10
C LEU A 134 6.75 1.85 -8.70
N ASP A 135 6.98 2.06 -7.39
CA ASP A 135 7.76 3.18 -6.86
C ASP A 135 9.21 3.15 -7.36
N ALA A 136 9.85 1.98 -7.31
CA ALA A 136 11.21 1.80 -7.79
C ALA A 136 11.33 2.08 -9.30
N ALA A 137 10.36 1.61 -10.10
CA ALA A 137 10.34 1.86 -11.53
C ALA A 137 10.13 3.35 -11.85
N ALA A 138 9.21 4.02 -11.15
CA ALA A 138 8.96 5.45 -11.33
C ALA A 138 10.21 6.27 -10.99
N LYS A 139 10.85 5.97 -9.85
CA LYS A 139 12.11 6.59 -9.45
C LYS A 139 13.21 6.36 -10.48
N SER A 140 13.33 5.15 -11.02
CA SER A 140 14.33 4.86 -12.04
C SER A 140 14.17 5.70 -13.31
N VAL A 141 12.94 6.02 -13.71
CA VAL A 141 12.68 6.92 -14.85
C VAL A 141 13.09 8.35 -14.51
N VAL A 142 12.72 8.84 -13.32
CA VAL A 142 13.10 10.19 -12.85
C VAL A 142 14.63 10.33 -12.78
N ASP A 143 15.33 9.38 -12.16
CA ASP A 143 16.78 9.37 -12.08
C ASP A 143 17.42 9.37 -13.49
N SER A 144 16.83 8.62 -14.44
CA SER A 144 17.28 8.60 -15.83
C SER A 144 17.06 9.95 -16.56
N HIS A 145 15.96 10.63 -16.28
CA HIS A 145 15.67 11.97 -16.80
C HIS A 145 16.67 13.01 -16.26
N GLU A 146 16.94 12.99 -14.96
CA GLU A 146 17.92 13.90 -14.34
C GLU A 146 19.33 13.70 -14.90
N LEU A 147 19.73 12.44 -15.12
CA LEU A 147 21.00 12.10 -15.76
C LEU A 147 21.09 12.67 -17.18
N LYS A 148 20.02 12.57 -17.98
CA LYS A 148 19.97 13.13 -19.34
C LYS A 148 20.18 14.64 -19.33
N ILE A 149 19.48 15.35 -18.45
CA ILE A 149 19.61 16.80 -18.31
C ILE A 149 21.03 17.19 -17.88
N SER A 150 21.61 16.46 -16.92
CA SER A 150 22.96 16.74 -16.42
C SER A 150 24.04 16.51 -17.48
N SER A 151 23.86 15.52 -18.36
CA SER A 151 24.82 15.17 -19.42
C SER A 151 24.72 16.06 -20.66
N GLY A 152 23.60 16.79 -20.81
CA GLY A 152 23.39 17.75 -21.90
C GLY A 152 23.84 19.18 -21.59
N LYS A 153 24.33 19.44 -20.38
CA LYS A 153 24.97 20.71 -19.97
C LYS A 153 26.48 20.63 -20.21
#